data_AF-A0A2D7VQE2-F1
#
_entry.id   AF-A0A2D7VQE2-F1
#
_cell.length_a   1.000
_cell.length_b   1.000
_cell.length_c   1.000
_cell.angle_alpha   90.00
_cell.angle_beta   90.00
_cell.angle_gamma   90.00
#
_symmetry.space_group_name_H-M   'P 1'
#
loop_
_entity.id
_entity.type
_entity.pdbx_description
1 polymer ?
#
loop_
_entity_poly.entity_id
_entity_poly.type
_entity_poly.pdbx_seq_one_letter_code
_entity_poly.pdbx_strand_id
1 'polypeptide(L)'
;VMYFSRNDEQELIGINNTVCSYIDLYLKEQAITGIKFFKKAKGKLYPESELPPNARILKGFIWRGDERLKTVNDLFKGKPRPVLPKIKGIPLPEDEGEFFDDRPLEDIELPESSKLKPKDLQNREDDPKMKTNEDEVIEDDDGENQ
;
A
#
# COMPACT_ATOMS: atom_id res chain seq x y z
N VAL A 1 2.46 -32.49 9.58
CA VAL A 1 3.11 -31.27 10.09
C VAL A 1 4.55 -31.60 10.43
N MET A 2 5.47 -30.83 9.90
CA MET A 2 6.89 -30.85 10.29
C MET A 2 7.17 -29.52 10.98
N TYR A 3 7.59 -29.56 12.23
CA TYR A 3 7.92 -28.35 13.00
C TYR A 3 9.27 -28.50 13.67
N PHE A 4 10.13 -27.50 13.49
CA PHE A 4 11.48 -27.45 14.05
C PHE A 4 11.45 -26.60 15.31
N SER A 5 11.33 -27.24 16.46
CA SER A 5 11.28 -26.56 17.76
C SER A 5 12.66 -26.08 18.17
N ARG A 6 12.76 -24.85 18.66
CA ARG A 6 14.01 -24.26 19.18
C ARG A 6 13.87 -23.85 20.64
N ASN A 7 14.98 -23.85 21.38
CA ASN A 7 15.04 -23.28 22.73
C ASN A 7 15.21 -21.74 22.68
N ASP A 8 15.31 -21.12 23.85
CA ASP A 8 15.48 -19.67 24.00
C ASP A 8 16.81 -19.16 23.38
N GLU A 9 17.82 -20.03 23.31
CA GLU A 9 19.12 -19.77 22.68
C GLU A 9 19.10 -20.01 21.15
N GLN A 10 17.92 -20.24 20.56
CA GLN A 10 17.71 -20.54 19.13
C GLN A 10 18.31 -21.88 18.65
N GLU A 11 18.69 -22.77 19.56
CA GLU A 11 19.20 -24.10 19.23
C GLU A 11 18.05 -25.07 18.92
N LEU A 12 18.24 -25.95 17.93
CA LEU A 12 17.23 -26.93 17.56
C LEU A 12 17.12 -28.03 18.63
N ILE A 13 16.00 -28.06 19.34
CA ILE A 13 15.76 -29.09 20.36
C ILE A 13 15.13 -30.37 19.78
N GLY A 14 14.46 -30.26 18.63
CA GLY A 14 13.87 -31.41 17.97
C GLY A 14 12.92 -31.07 16.83
N ILE A 15 12.59 -32.10 16.07
CA ILE A 15 11.72 -32.05 14.90
C ILE A 15 10.44 -32.80 15.24
N ASN A 16 9.35 -32.06 15.41
CA ASN A 16 8.03 -32.62 15.59
C ASN A 16 7.48 -33.06 14.24
N ASN A 17 7.25 -34.37 14.10
CA ASN A 17 6.52 -34.95 12.98
C ASN A 17 5.16 -35.44 13.49
N THR A 18 4.11 -34.71 13.12
CA THR A 18 2.74 -35.02 13.52
C THR A 18 1.84 -35.13 12.30
N VAL A 19 1.10 -36.24 12.20
CA VAL A 19 -0.02 -36.36 11.25
C VAL A 19 -1.23 -35.68 11.89
N CYS A 20 -1.71 -34.61 11.28
CA CYS A 20 -2.81 -33.79 11.79
C CYS A 20 -3.54 -33.16 10.60
N SER A 21 -4.87 -33.02 10.70
CA SER A 21 -5.71 -32.42 9.68
C SER A 21 -6.08 -30.97 9.94
N TYR A 22 -5.93 -30.48 11.18
CA TYR A 22 -6.34 -29.12 11.57
C TYR A 22 -5.36 -28.52 12.58
N ILE A 23 -4.80 -27.36 12.26
CA ILE A 23 -3.74 -26.70 13.02
C ILE A 23 -4.12 -25.23 13.20
N ASP A 24 -4.00 -24.73 14.42
CA ASP A 24 -3.96 -23.29 14.69
C ASP A 24 -2.51 -22.86 14.96
N LEU A 25 -2.07 -21.79 14.29
CA LEU A 25 -0.74 -21.20 14.47
C LEU A 25 -0.88 -19.78 14.99
N TYR A 26 -0.27 -19.49 16.15
CA TYR A 26 -0.25 -18.17 16.75
C TYR A 26 1.08 -17.48 16.45
N LEU A 27 1.01 -16.26 15.91
CA LEU A 27 2.15 -15.47 15.48
C LEU A 27 2.12 -14.10 16.17
N LYS A 28 3.27 -13.65 16.68
CA LYS A 28 3.46 -12.29 17.23
C LYS A 28 4.86 -11.81 16.86
N GLU A 29 4.99 -10.56 16.42
CA GLU A 29 6.30 -9.95 16.10
C GLU A 29 7.17 -10.83 15.17
N GLN A 30 6.55 -11.40 14.13
CA GLN A 30 7.19 -12.31 13.16
C GLN A 30 7.74 -13.63 13.76
N ALA A 31 7.42 -13.95 15.01
CA ALA A 31 7.76 -15.20 15.69
C ALA A 31 6.51 -16.04 15.96
N ILE A 32 6.69 -17.37 16.03
CA ILE A 32 5.64 -18.30 16.44
C ILE A 32 5.56 -18.28 17.98
N THR A 33 4.39 -17.97 18.52
CA THR A 33 4.14 -17.97 19.97
C THR A 33 3.41 -19.21 20.46
N GLY A 34 2.76 -19.95 19.56
CA GLY A 34 2.08 -21.19 19.92
C GLY A 34 1.57 -21.95 18.71
N ILE A 35 1.40 -23.26 18.88
CA ILE A 35 0.84 -24.16 17.87
C ILE A 35 -0.14 -25.09 18.57
N LYS A 36 -1.35 -25.24 18.00
CA LYS A 36 -2.36 -26.17 18.51
C LYS A 36 -2.79 -27.15 17.42
N PHE A 37 -2.68 -28.44 17.73
CA PHE A 37 -3.04 -29.53 16.82
C PHE A 37 -4.39 -30.13 17.22
N PHE A 38 -5.30 -30.32 16.27
CA PHE A 38 -6.61 -30.92 16.53
C PHE A 38 -6.82 -32.19 15.71
N LYS A 39 -7.69 -33.08 16.23
CA LYS A 39 -8.12 -34.36 15.65
C LYS A 39 -6.96 -35.32 15.31
N LYS A 40 -6.83 -36.39 16.12
CA LYS A 40 -5.87 -37.50 15.92
C LYS A 40 -4.40 -37.06 15.75
N ALA A 41 -3.91 -36.20 16.64
CA ALA A 41 -2.49 -35.83 16.68
C ALA A 41 -1.65 -37.01 17.24
N LYS A 42 -1.32 -37.99 16.39
CA LYS A 42 -0.20 -38.91 16.66
C LYS A 42 1.08 -38.21 16.20
N GLY A 43 1.71 -37.52 17.15
CA GLY A 43 2.96 -36.80 16.95
C GLY A 43 4.10 -37.46 17.72
N LYS A 44 5.30 -37.49 17.12
CA LYS A 44 6.53 -37.82 17.83
C LYS A 44 7.55 -36.71 17.59
N LEU A 45 8.20 -36.29 18.68
CA LEU A 45 9.35 -35.39 18.64
C LEU A 45 10.61 -36.23 18.45
N TYR A 46 11.36 -35.95 17.40
CA TYR A 46 12.62 -36.62 17.10
C TYR A 46 13.78 -35.64 17.31
N PRO A 47 14.87 -36.05 17.99
CA PRO A 47 16.15 -35.36 17.89
C PRO A 47 16.61 -35.29 16.43
N GLU A 48 17.44 -34.30 16.09
CA GLU A 48 17.94 -34.14 14.72
C GLU A 48 18.71 -35.38 14.21
N SER A 49 19.44 -36.05 15.11
CA SER A 49 20.22 -37.26 14.81
C SER A 49 19.36 -38.48 14.44
N GLU A 50 18.11 -38.54 14.90
CA GLU A 50 17.23 -39.69 14.66
C GLU A 50 16.40 -39.58 13.37
N LEU A 51 16.32 -38.37 12.79
CA LEU A 51 15.55 -38.13 11.57
C LEU A 51 16.48 -37.88 10.38
N PRO A 52 16.54 -38.80 9.40
CA PRO A 52 17.43 -38.64 8.25
C PRO A 52 16.98 -37.44 7.38
N PRO A 53 17.91 -36.76 6.67
CA PRO A 53 17.61 -35.51 5.96
C PRO A 53 16.42 -35.57 5.00
N ASN A 54 16.26 -36.70 4.30
CA ASN A 54 15.15 -36.95 3.39
C ASN A 54 13.77 -37.02 4.08
N ALA A 55 13.72 -37.38 5.36
CA ALA A 55 12.49 -37.45 6.15
C ALA A 55 12.18 -36.15 6.91
N ARG A 56 13.09 -35.17 6.90
CA ARG A 56 12.90 -33.83 7.51
C ARG A 56 11.99 -32.93 6.67
N ILE A 57 11.77 -33.29 5.41
CA ILE A 57 10.97 -32.53 4.45
C ILE A 57 9.80 -33.41 3.99
N LEU A 58 8.62 -32.80 3.81
CA LEU A 58 7.46 -33.52 3.30
C LEU A 58 7.70 -33.96 1.85
N LYS A 59 7.24 -35.15 1.47
CA LYS A 59 7.38 -35.64 0.09
C LYS A 59 6.73 -34.65 -0.89
N GLY A 60 7.51 -34.19 -1.87
CA GLY A 60 7.06 -33.22 -2.88
C GLY A 60 7.05 -31.77 -2.40
N PHE A 61 7.50 -31.48 -1.17
CA PHE A 61 7.61 -30.12 -0.69
C PHE A 61 8.88 -29.45 -1.24
N ILE A 62 8.67 -28.30 -1.87
CA ILE A 62 9.75 -27.47 -2.44
C ILE A 62 9.94 -26.27 -1.51
N TRP A 63 11.07 -26.22 -0.82
CA TRP A 63 11.41 -25.08 0.03
C TRP A 63 11.85 -23.90 -0.84
N ARG A 64 11.15 -22.77 -0.72
CA ARG A 64 11.45 -21.51 -1.45
C ARG A 64 11.87 -20.40 -0.50
N GLY A 65 12.46 -20.75 0.64
CA GLY A 65 12.89 -19.76 1.63
C GLY A 65 13.90 -18.75 1.09
N ASP A 66 14.71 -19.16 0.12
CA ASP A 66 15.72 -18.31 -0.53
C ASP A 66 15.10 -17.21 -1.42
N GLU A 67 13.83 -17.37 -1.79
CA GLU A 67 13.08 -16.38 -2.59
C GLU A 67 12.34 -15.35 -1.71
N ARG A 68 12.39 -15.51 -0.38
CA ARG A 68 11.73 -14.58 0.53
C ARG A 68 12.41 -13.21 0.47
N LEU A 69 11.62 -12.20 0.14
CA LEU A 69 12.02 -10.79 0.23
C LEU A 69 12.11 -10.38 1.71
N LYS A 70 13.28 -9.86 2.13
CA LYS A 70 13.53 -9.37 3.50
C LYS A 70 13.47 -7.85 3.57
N THR A 71 13.75 -7.18 2.46
CA THR A 71 13.81 -5.72 2.35
C THR A 71 13.09 -5.24 1.10
N VAL A 72 12.73 -3.96 1.05
CA VAL A 72 12.16 -3.33 -0.16
C VAL A 72 13.12 -3.45 -1.34
N ASN A 73 14.43 -3.37 -1.10
CA ASN A 73 15.44 -3.52 -2.14
C ASN A 73 15.43 -4.89 -2.82
N ASP A 74 14.97 -5.94 -2.12
CA ASP A 74 14.89 -7.28 -2.70
C ASP A 74 13.90 -7.36 -3.88
N LEU A 75 12.91 -6.46 -3.96
CA LEU A 75 11.99 -6.34 -5.11
C LEU A 75 12.73 -6.08 -6.44
N PHE A 76 13.89 -5.44 -6.35
CA PHE A 76 14.71 -5.05 -7.49
C PHE A 76 15.97 -5.90 -7.64
N LYS A 77 16.12 -6.96 -6.84
CA LYS A 77 17.30 -7.85 -6.91
C LYS A 77 17.41 -8.45 -8.31
N GLY A 78 18.58 -8.29 -8.93
CA GLY A 78 18.83 -8.74 -10.30
C GLY A 78 18.23 -7.86 -11.40
N LYS A 79 17.67 -6.70 -11.07
CA LYS A 79 17.15 -5.71 -12.03
C LYS A 79 17.95 -4.40 -11.94
N PRO A 80 18.08 -3.64 -13.03
CA PRO A 80 18.66 -2.30 -12.96
C PRO A 80 17.77 -1.39 -12.09
N ARG A 81 18.37 -0.36 -11.48
CA ARG A 81 17.62 0.65 -10.73
C ARG A 81 16.60 1.32 -11.67
N PRO A 82 15.32 1.45 -11.27
CA PRO A 82 14.34 2.14 -12.09
C PRO A 82 14.73 3.62 -12.21
N VAL A 83 14.55 4.18 -13.40
CA VAL A 83 14.56 5.63 -13.57
C VAL A 83 13.27 6.15 -12.94
N LEU A 84 13.39 7.05 -11.97
CA LEU A 84 12.25 7.66 -11.28
C LEU A 84 12.00 9.04 -11.89
N PRO A 85 11.21 9.16 -12.98
CA PRO A 85 10.85 10.47 -13.50
C PRO A 85 10.07 11.24 -12.41
N LYS A 86 10.34 12.54 -12.28
CA LYS A 86 9.52 13.42 -11.44
C LYS A 86 8.09 13.39 -11.99
N ILE A 87 7.13 13.01 -11.16
CA ILE A 87 5.71 13.02 -11.53
C ILE A 87 5.26 14.47 -11.50
N LYS A 88 4.96 15.04 -12.68
CA LYS A 88 4.55 16.44 -12.83
C LYS A 88 3.04 16.67 -12.64
N GLY A 89 2.25 15.62 -12.40
CA GLY A 89 0.81 15.72 -12.31
C GLY A 89 0.15 16.06 -13.65
N ILE A 90 -1.10 16.53 -13.59
CA ILE A 90 -1.80 17.19 -14.69
C ILE A 90 -1.63 18.69 -14.43
N PRO A 91 -1.20 19.50 -15.43
CA PRO A 91 -1.08 20.94 -15.22
C PRO A 91 -2.44 21.54 -14.87
N LEU A 92 -2.43 22.63 -14.11
CA LEU A 92 -3.65 23.39 -13.86
C LEU A 92 -4.27 23.89 -15.19
N PRO A 93 -5.60 24.08 -15.24
CA PRO A 93 -6.27 24.55 -16.45
C PRO A 93 -5.85 25.99 -16.79
N GLU A 94 -6.07 26.38 -18.05
CA GLU A 94 -5.96 27.78 -18.47
C GLU A 94 -7.02 28.63 -17.75
N ASP A 95 -6.74 29.92 -17.54
CA ASP A 95 -7.74 30.86 -17.04
C ASP A 95 -8.79 31.13 -18.11
N GLU A 96 -10.01 30.63 -17.87
CA GLU A 96 -11.17 30.86 -18.73
C GLU A 96 -11.89 32.19 -18.39
N GLY A 97 -11.40 32.92 -17.39
CA GLY A 97 -12.00 34.16 -16.89
C GLY A 97 -13.10 33.91 -15.86
N GLU A 98 -13.87 34.97 -15.59
CA GLU A 98 -15.00 34.92 -14.65
C GLU A 98 -16.21 34.18 -15.27
N PHE A 99 -17.07 33.60 -14.43
CA PHE A 99 -18.18 32.77 -14.89
C PHE A 99 -19.28 33.55 -15.61
N PHE A 100 -19.61 34.75 -15.13
CA PHE A 100 -20.58 35.64 -15.75
C PHE A 100 -19.88 36.73 -16.58
N ASP A 101 -20.52 37.15 -17.67
CA ASP A 101 -20.05 38.32 -18.43
C ASP A 101 -20.33 39.62 -17.66
N ASP A 102 -19.41 40.59 -17.74
CA ASP A 102 -19.58 41.95 -17.20
C ASP A 102 -20.60 42.74 -18.03
N ARG A 103 -21.88 42.50 -17.78
CA ARG A 103 -23.01 43.19 -18.42
C ARG A 103 -23.85 43.99 -17.41
N PRO A 104 -24.44 45.13 -17.81
CA PRO A 104 -25.31 45.92 -16.94
C PRO A 104 -26.48 45.11 -16.39
N LEU A 105 -26.92 45.42 -15.17
CA LEU A 105 -28.05 44.73 -14.52
C LEU A 105 -29.36 44.93 -15.29
N GLU A 106 -29.49 46.05 -15.99
CA GLU A 106 -30.65 46.43 -16.79
C GLU A 106 -30.83 45.54 -18.02
N ASP A 107 -29.74 44.95 -18.52
CA ASP A 107 -29.73 44.11 -19.72
C ASP A 107 -30.05 42.64 -19.41
N ILE A 108 -30.28 42.30 -18.14
CA ILE A 108 -30.57 40.94 -17.68
C ILE A 108 -32.08 40.70 -17.66
N GLU A 109 -32.59 40.09 -18.72
CA GLU A 109 -33.98 39.67 -18.80
C GLU A 109 -34.20 38.32 -18.10
N LEU A 110 -35.06 38.30 -17.07
CA LEU A 110 -35.43 37.09 -16.34
C LEU A 110 -36.92 36.79 -16.52
N PRO A 111 -37.31 35.51 -16.69
CA PRO A 111 -38.72 35.14 -16.78
C PRO A 111 -39.40 35.34 -15.43
N GLU A 112 -40.70 35.68 -15.43
CA GLU A 112 -41.48 35.94 -14.22
C GLU A 112 -41.51 34.75 -13.24
N SER A 113 -41.30 33.53 -13.73
CA SER A 113 -41.21 32.32 -12.92
C SER A 113 -39.86 32.16 -12.19
N SER A 114 -38.87 33.00 -12.50
CA SER A 114 -37.55 32.95 -11.87
C SER A 114 -37.61 33.48 -10.44
N LYS A 115 -36.90 32.80 -9.52
CA LYS A 115 -36.70 33.28 -8.14
C LYS A 115 -35.43 34.10 -7.98
N LEU A 116 -34.60 34.16 -9.02
CA LEU A 116 -33.32 34.87 -9.03
C LEU A 116 -33.54 36.35 -9.34
N LYS A 117 -32.64 37.21 -8.86
CA LYS A 117 -32.56 38.62 -9.21
C LYS A 117 -31.39 38.85 -10.18
N PRO A 118 -31.41 39.91 -11.00
CA PRO A 118 -30.27 40.25 -11.87
C PRO A 118 -28.91 40.33 -11.14
N LYS A 119 -28.91 40.77 -9.88
CA LYS A 119 -27.71 40.82 -9.02
C LYS A 119 -27.13 39.45 -8.67
N ASP A 120 -27.93 38.39 -8.76
CA ASP A 120 -27.48 37.01 -8.49
C ASP A 120 -26.71 36.41 -9.69
N LEU A 121 -26.76 37.07 -10.86
CA LEU A 121 -26.09 36.67 -12.10
C LEU A 121 -24.88 37.56 -12.40
N GLN A 122 -24.16 37.96 -11.36
CA GLN A 122 -22.97 38.79 -11.41
C GLN A 122 -21.87 38.11 -10.59
N ASN A 123 -20.63 38.22 -11.05
CA ASN A 123 -19.46 37.72 -10.31
C ASN A 123 -19.28 38.53 -9.02
N ARG A 124 -18.85 37.86 -7.95
CA ARG A 124 -18.59 38.50 -6.66
C ARG A 124 -17.12 38.43 -6.32
N GLU A 125 -16.62 39.44 -5.62
CA GLU A 125 -15.21 39.47 -5.19
C GLU A 125 -14.88 38.35 -4.20
N ASP A 126 -15.87 37.86 -3.45
CA ASP A 126 -15.74 36.75 -2.50
C ASP A 126 -15.95 35.36 -3.12
N ASP A 127 -16.24 35.28 -4.43
CA ASP A 127 -16.39 34.00 -5.11
C ASP A 127 -15.03 33.27 -5.17
N PRO A 128 -15.03 31.94 -4.93
CA PRO A 128 -13.79 31.17 -4.93
C PRO A 128 -13.21 31.09 -6.34
N LYS A 129 -12.02 31.64 -6.53
CA LYS A 129 -11.26 31.49 -7.78
C LYS A 129 -10.53 30.16 -7.82
N MET A 130 -10.68 29.43 -8.93
CA MET A 130 -9.89 28.23 -9.15
C MET A 130 -8.45 28.63 -9.46
N LYS A 131 -7.48 27.83 -9.00
CA LYS A 131 -6.10 28.02 -9.44
C LYS A 131 -5.97 27.66 -10.91
N THR A 132 -5.20 28.45 -11.63
CA THR A 132 -4.93 28.27 -13.07
C THR A 132 -3.45 28.02 -13.29
N ASN A 133 -3.08 27.67 -14.52
CA ASN A 133 -1.67 27.52 -14.90
C ASN A 133 -0.84 28.80 -14.71
N GLU A 134 -1.45 29.99 -14.67
CA GLU A 134 -0.77 31.24 -14.32
C GLU A 134 -0.26 31.22 -12.87
N ASP A 135 -1.01 30.60 -11.96
CA ASP A 135 -0.61 30.43 -10.56
C ASP A 135 0.51 29.40 -10.38
N GLU A 136 0.60 28.38 -11.24
CA GLU A 136 1.69 27.38 -11.19
C GLU A 136 3.06 27.98 -11.53
N VAL A 137 3.11 28.90 -12.51
CA VAL A 137 4.38 29.50 -12.98
C VAL A 137 5.05 30.32 -11.88
N ILE A 138 4.28 30.88 -10.95
CA ILE A 138 4.77 31.71 -9.85
C ILE A 138 5.39 30.84 -8.74
N GLU A 139 4.86 29.64 -8.49
CA GLU A 139 5.36 28.74 -7.44
C GLU A 139 6.73 28.10 -7.78
N ASP A 140 7.07 27.96 -9.07
CA ASP A 140 8.32 27.36 -9.53
C ASP A 140 9.54 28.32 -9.52
N ASP A 141 9.34 29.66 -9.44
CA ASP A 141 10.44 30.66 -9.47
C ASP A 141 11.07 30.91 -8.07
N ASP A 142 10.35 30.57 -6.99
CA ASP A 142 10.81 30.80 -5.61
C ASP A 142 11.77 29.70 -5.07
N GLY A 143 12.24 28.77 -5.93
CA GLY A 143 12.82 27.49 -5.50
C GLY A 143 14.20 27.09 -6.04
N GLU A 144 14.81 27.79 -7.00
CA GLU A 144 16.13 27.41 -7.54
C GLU A 144 17.20 28.47 -7.28
N ASN A 145 17.56 28.65 -6.00
CA ASN A 145 18.87 29.19 -5.64
C ASN A 145 19.40 28.58 -4.34
N GLN A 146 19.84 27.31 -4.40
CA GLN A 146 20.94 26.75 -3.59
C GLN A 146 21.32 25.32 -4.02
#